data_AF-A0A7V4ZFD9-F1
#
_entry.id   AF-A0A7V4ZFD9-F1
#
_cell.length_a   1.000
_cell.length_b   1.000
_cell.length_c   1.000
_cell.angle_alpha   90.00
_cell.angle_beta   90.00
_cell.angle_gamma   90.00
#
_symmetry.space_group_name_H-M   'P 1'
#
loop_
_entity.id
_entity.type
_entity.pdbx_description
1 polymer ?
#
loop_
_entity_poly.entity_id
_entity_poly.type
_entity_poly.pdbx_seq_one_letter_code
_entity_poly.pdbx_strand_id
1 'polypeptide(L)'
;MTIQDTWGWLVAIYLFLGGLGAGAFVVAAVISLATGERFKSTVRFGAWASAIAIAVGTLCLLIDVGKPLRALVLFRSFVNFGSWMTIGAWLLFGAILFDGLFALFWTEPVLNWVG
;
A
#
# COMPACT_ATOMS: atom_id res chain seq x y z
N MET A 1 -21.61 26.69 -15.94
CA MET A 1 -21.13 25.93 -14.77
C MET A 1 -19.80 25.31 -15.13
N THR A 2 -18.69 25.94 -14.74
CA THR A 2 -17.37 25.32 -14.82
C THR A 2 -17.28 24.34 -13.66
N ILE A 3 -17.35 23.04 -13.95
CA ILE A 3 -17.10 22.01 -12.92
C ILE A 3 -15.68 22.24 -12.42
N GLN A 4 -15.54 22.53 -11.13
CA GLN A 4 -14.23 22.66 -10.48
C GLN A 4 -13.71 21.25 -10.25
N ASP A 5 -13.00 20.69 -11.22
CA ASP A 5 -12.28 19.43 -11.07
C ASP A 5 -11.06 19.66 -10.17
N THR A 6 -11.32 19.87 -8.88
CA THR A 6 -10.28 20.05 -7.87
C THR A 6 -9.50 18.74 -7.67
N TRP A 7 -10.16 17.61 -7.93
CA TRP A 7 -9.64 16.26 -7.79
C TRP A 7 -9.72 15.56 -9.14
N GLY A 8 -8.56 15.28 -9.75
CA GLY A 8 -8.47 14.65 -11.07
C GLY A 8 -8.73 13.14 -11.01
N TRP A 9 -8.86 12.52 -12.19
CA TRP A 9 -9.09 11.08 -12.31
C TRP A 9 -7.97 10.22 -11.70
N LEU A 10 -6.74 10.74 -11.66
CA LEU A 10 -5.61 10.08 -10.97
C LEU A 10 -5.89 9.90 -9.48
N VAL A 11 -6.60 10.85 -8.86
CA VAL A 11 -6.95 10.77 -7.44
C VAL A 11 -7.88 9.61 -7.14
N ALA A 12 -8.91 9.43 -7.98
CA ALA A 12 -9.82 8.30 -7.86
C ALA A 12 -9.07 6.97 -8.01
N ILE A 13 -8.15 6.88 -8.98
CA ILE A 13 -7.37 5.66 -9.25
C ILE A 13 -6.48 5.30 -8.06
N TYR A 14 -5.68 6.23 -7.52
CA TYR A 14 -4.78 5.87 -6.43
C TYR A 14 -5.52 5.55 -5.14
N LEU A 15 -6.66 6.19 -4.87
CA LEU A 15 -7.49 5.86 -3.70
C LEU A 15 -8.14 4.48 -3.84
N PHE A 16 -8.63 4.16 -5.04
CA PHE A 16 -9.17 2.84 -5.34
C PHE A 16 -8.09 1.75 -5.19
N LEU A 17 -6.93 1.95 -5.80
CA LEU A 17 -5.82 0.99 -5.74
C LEU A 17 -5.25 0.85 -4.32
N GLY A 18 -5.14 1.95 -3.58
CA GLY A 18 -4.75 1.92 -2.17
C GLY A 18 -5.72 1.12 -1.31
N GLY A 19 -7.03 1.30 -1.52
CA GLY A 19 -8.08 0.54 -0.84
C GLY A 19 -8.11 -0.94 -1.26
N LEU A 20 -7.96 -1.23 -2.55
CA LEU A 20 -7.88 -2.59 -3.09
C LEU A 20 -6.69 -3.35 -2.50
N GLY A 21 -5.53 -2.71 -2.47
CA GLY A 21 -4.32 -3.28 -1.89
C GLY A 21 -4.50 -3.57 -0.40
N ALA A 22 -4.88 -2.56 0.39
CA ALA A 22 -5.12 -2.74 1.81
C ALA A 22 -6.17 -3.83 2.12
N GLY A 23 -7.25 -3.90 1.34
CA GLY A 23 -8.27 -4.94 1.47
C GLY A 23 -7.72 -6.34 1.16
N ALA A 24 -6.97 -6.48 0.07
CA ALA A 24 -6.34 -7.75 -0.31
C ALA A 24 -5.34 -8.23 0.76
N PHE A 25 -4.54 -7.31 1.33
CA PHE A 25 -3.64 -7.59 2.44
C PHE A 25 -4.39 -8.11 3.67
N VAL A 26 -5.44 -7.41 4.10
CA VAL A 26 -6.23 -7.80 5.28
C VAL A 26 -6.85 -9.19 5.08
N VAL A 27 -7.39 -9.48 3.89
CA VAL A 27 -7.93 -10.80 3.59
C VAL A 27 -6.84 -11.87 3.63
N ALA A 28 -5.67 -11.62 3.05
CA ALA A 28 -4.54 -12.55 3.07
C ALA A 28 -4.05 -12.80 4.51
N ALA A 29 -3.96 -11.76 5.33
CA ALA A 29 -3.56 -11.85 6.74
C ALA A 29 -4.58 -12.64 7.57
N VAL A 30 -5.87 -12.40 7.38
CA VAL A 30 -6.94 -13.14 8.08
C VAL A 30 -6.92 -14.62 7.70
N ILE A 31 -6.78 -14.95 6.41
CA ILE A 31 -6.69 -16.34 5.95
C ILE A 31 -5.45 -17.04 6.53
N SER A 32 -4.31 -16.33 6.56
CA SER A 32 -3.07 -16.81 7.15
C SER A 32 -3.23 -17.14 8.63
N LEU A 33 -3.90 -16.28 9.40
CA LEU A 33 -4.11 -16.48 10.83
C LEU A 33 -5.17 -17.57 11.11
N ALA A 34 -6.23 -17.64 10.32
CA ALA A 34 -7.33 -18.58 10.53
C ALA A 34 -7.00 -20.01 10.08
N THR A 35 -6.19 -20.18 9.03
CA THR A 35 -5.96 -21.50 8.41
C THR A 35 -4.51 -21.98 8.48
N GLY A 36 -3.58 -21.17 9.00
CA GLY A 36 -2.16 -21.50 9.05
C GLY A 36 -1.60 -21.85 7.68
N GLU A 37 -0.95 -23.02 7.57
CA GLU A 37 -0.24 -23.45 6.36
C GLU A 37 -1.13 -24.09 5.28
N ARG A 38 -2.43 -24.27 5.52
CA ARG A 38 -3.29 -25.02 4.59
C ARG A 38 -3.50 -24.31 3.25
N PHE A 39 -3.43 -22.98 3.23
CA PHE A 39 -3.65 -22.15 2.03
C PHE A 39 -2.45 -21.26 1.70
N LYS A 40 -1.22 -21.79 1.83
CA LYS A 40 0.01 -21.04 1.59
C LYS A 40 0.07 -20.33 0.23
N SER A 41 -0.37 -21.01 -0.84
CA SER A 41 -0.35 -20.47 -2.20
C SER A 41 -1.32 -19.29 -2.39
N THR A 42 -2.53 -19.38 -1.82
CA THR A 42 -3.53 -18.30 -1.89
C THR A 42 -3.10 -17.07 -1.11
N VAL A 43 -2.54 -17.24 0.10
CA VAL A 43 -2.04 -16.13 0.92
C VAL A 43 -0.90 -15.40 0.21
N ARG A 44 0.03 -16.15 -0.41
CA ARG A 44 1.07 -15.55 -1.27
C ARG A 44 0.52 -14.69 -2.38
N PHE A 45 -0.42 -15.24 -3.14
CA PHE A 45 -0.99 -14.54 -4.27
C PHE A 45 -1.69 -13.26 -3.80
N GLY A 46 -2.42 -13.33 -2.69
CA GLY A 46 -3.05 -12.17 -2.05
C GLY A 46 -2.05 -11.11 -1.59
N ALA A 47 -0.94 -11.52 -0.96
CA ALA A 47 0.12 -10.62 -0.52
C ALA A 47 0.80 -9.91 -1.70
N TRP A 48 1.14 -10.65 -2.77
CA TRP A 48 1.73 -10.05 -3.97
C TRP A 48 0.75 -9.15 -4.73
N ALA A 49 -0.52 -9.55 -4.82
CA ALA A 49 -1.55 -8.73 -5.45
C ALA A 49 -1.77 -7.41 -4.68
N SER A 50 -1.75 -7.47 -3.34
CA SER A 50 -1.77 -6.27 -2.50
C SER A 50 -0.57 -5.37 -2.78
N ALA A 51 0.65 -5.93 -2.72
CA ALA A 51 1.87 -5.16 -2.87
C ALA A 51 1.93 -4.46 -4.23
N ILE A 52 1.51 -5.14 -5.30
CA ILE A 52 1.43 -4.56 -6.64
C ILE A 52 0.38 -3.44 -6.69
N ALA A 53 -0.82 -3.66 -6.13
CA ALA A 53 -1.87 -2.64 -6.12
C ALA A 53 -1.44 -1.37 -5.36
N ILE A 54 -0.82 -1.52 -4.18
CA ILE A 54 -0.30 -0.40 -3.39
C ILE A 54 0.84 0.31 -4.14
N ALA A 55 1.75 -0.43 -4.77
CA ALA A 55 2.87 0.14 -5.52
C ALA A 55 2.37 0.96 -6.73
N VAL A 56 1.43 0.42 -7.52
CA VAL A 56 0.85 1.13 -8.67
C VAL A 56 0.06 2.35 -8.19
N GLY A 57 -0.75 2.22 -7.14
CA GLY A 57 -1.47 3.35 -6.54
C GLY A 57 -0.53 4.46 -6.07
N THR A 58 0.57 4.10 -5.40
CA THR A 58 1.59 5.05 -4.93
C THR A 58 2.29 5.74 -6.11
N LEU A 59 2.61 5.02 -7.19
CA LEU A 59 3.19 5.62 -8.40
C LEU A 59 2.25 6.63 -9.05
N CYS A 60 0.95 6.30 -9.17
CA CYS A 60 -0.06 7.24 -9.66
C CYS A 60 -0.12 8.50 -8.79
N LEU A 61 -0.07 8.36 -7.46
CA LEU A 61 -0.03 9.49 -6.53
C LEU A 61 1.22 10.37 -6.74
N LEU A 62 2.40 9.76 -6.92
CA LEU A 62 3.65 10.49 -7.14
C LEU A 62 3.63 11.29 -8.45
N ILE A 63 2.99 10.76 -9.50
CA ILE A 63 2.78 11.45 -10.77
C ILE A 63 1.84 12.64 -10.59
N ASP A 64 0.74 12.46 -9.86
CA ASP A 64 -0.27 13.50 -9.63
C ASP A 64 0.26 14.68 -8.79
N VAL A 65 1.09 14.40 -7.78
CA VAL A 65 1.66 15.43 -6.88
C VAL A 65 2.67 16.36 -7.58
N GLY A 66 3.16 16.01 -8.77
CA GLY A 66 4.08 16.83 -9.60
C GLY A 66 5.47 17.09 -8.99
N LYS A 67 5.68 16.76 -7.71
CA LYS A 67 6.95 16.87 -6.96
C LYS A 67 7.28 15.54 -6.28
N PRO A 68 7.64 14.48 -7.05
CA PRO A 68 7.82 13.12 -6.53
C PRO A 68 8.90 13.03 -5.43
N LEU A 69 9.93 13.89 -5.51
CA LEU A 69 11.00 13.96 -4.51
C LEU A 69 10.51 14.35 -3.11
N ARG A 70 9.32 14.94 -2.95
CA ARG A 70 8.74 15.21 -1.63
C ARG A 70 8.42 13.94 -0.85
N ALA A 71 8.17 12.82 -1.51
CA ALA A 71 7.98 11.54 -0.84
C ALA A 71 9.26 11.05 -0.14
N LEU A 72 10.44 11.36 -0.68
CA LEU A 72 11.72 11.01 -0.02
C LEU A 72 11.97 11.85 1.23
N VAL A 73 11.39 13.05 1.29
CA VAL A 73 11.48 13.93 2.44
C VAL A 73 10.21 13.87 3.30
N LEU A 74 9.51 12.72 3.31
CA LEU A 74 8.25 12.52 4.02
C LEU A 74 8.39 12.89 5.51
N PHE A 75 9.47 12.44 6.13
CA PHE A 75 9.80 12.70 7.54
C PHE A 75 9.96 14.19 7.90
N ARG A 76 10.26 15.06 6.93
CA ARG A 76 10.40 16.51 7.15
C ARG A 76 9.19 17.31 6.64
N SER A 77 8.52 16.80 5.62
CA SER A 77 7.44 17.50 4.92
C SER A 77 6.07 17.26 5.56
N PHE A 78 5.87 16.07 6.16
CA PHE A 78 4.59 15.64 6.73
C PHE A 78 4.65 15.58 8.25
N VAL A 79 4.96 16.72 8.87
CA VAL A 79 5.00 16.90 10.34
C VAL A 79 3.71 17.49 10.90
N ASN A 80 2.86 18.07 10.05
CA ASN A 80 1.60 18.68 10.44
C ASN A 80 0.47 17.65 10.46
N PHE A 81 0.29 16.97 11.60
CA PHE A 81 -0.77 15.97 11.80
C PHE A 81 -2.20 16.51 11.79
N GLY A 82 -2.38 17.84 11.80
CA GLY A 82 -3.69 18.46 11.56
C GLY A 82 -4.16 18.39 10.10
N SER A 83 -3.30 17.98 9.16
CA SER A 83 -3.65 17.81 7.75
C SER A 83 -3.98 16.36 7.42
N TRP A 84 -5.13 16.13 6.77
CA TRP A 84 -5.53 14.82 6.25
C TRP A 84 -4.50 14.20 5.31
N MET A 85 -3.76 15.03 4.56
CA MET A 85 -2.73 14.54 3.65
C MET A 85 -1.50 13.99 4.40
N THR A 86 -1.13 14.59 5.54
CA THR A 86 -0.06 14.07 6.41
C THR A 86 -0.45 12.70 6.96
N ILE A 87 -1.67 12.57 7.48
CA ILE A 87 -2.18 11.30 8.02
C ILE A 87 -2.18 10.22 6.93
N GLY A 88 -2.71 10.53 5.75
CA GLY A 88 -2.73 9.61 4.62
C GLY A 88 -1.33 9.17 4.18
N ALA A 89 -0.37 10.10 4.12
CA ALA A 89 1.02 9.78 3.76
C ALA A 89 1.68 8.81 4.75
N TRP A 90 1.46 9.01 6.07
CA TRP A 90 1.97 8.10 7.10
C TRP A 90 1.28 6.73 7.09
N LEU A 91 -0.03 6.68 6.87
CA LEU A 91 -0.77 5.43 6.72
C LEU A 91 -0.29 4.64 5.50
N LEU A 92 -0.11 5.31 4.37
CA LEU A 92 0.40 4.68 3.15
C LEU A 92 1.83 4.16 3.34
N PHE A 93 2.70 4.95 3.98
CA PHE A 93 4.06 4.51 4.32
C PHE A 93 4.05 3.27 5.22
N GLY A 94 3.22 3.25 6.27
CA GLY A 94 3.04 2.09 7.12
C GLY A 94 2.52 0.88 6.34
N ALA A 95 1.49 1.06 5.51
CA ALA A 95 0.92 -0.01 4.70
C ALA A 95 1.96 -0.66 3.76
N ILE A 96 2.79 0.15 3.08
CA ILE A 96 3.87 -0.35 2.22
C ILE A 96 4.88 -1.18 3.02
N LEU A 97 5.27 -0.73 4.21
CA LEU A 97 6.21 -1.47 5.06
C LEU A 97 5.60 -2.78 5.56
N PHE A 98 4.38 -2.76 6.10
CA PHE A 98 3.73 -3.95 6.63
C PHE A 98 3.42 -4.98 5.55
N ASP A 99 2.88 -4.55 4.42
CA ASP A 99 2.57 -5.43 3.29
C ASP A 99 3.85 -5.98 2.65
N GLY A 100 4.87 -5.13 2.48
CA GLY A 100 6.19 -5.54 1.99
C GLY A 100 6.85 -6.58 2.89
N LEU A 101 6.82 -6.39 4.21
CA LEU A 101 7.33 -7.37 5.18
C LEU A 101 6.55 -8.68 5.12
N PHE A 102 5.21 -8.61 5.10
CA PHE A 102 4.37 -9.79 5.03
C PHE A 102 4.59 -10.59 3.74
N ALA A 103 4.70 -9.91 2.59
CA ALA A 103 5.04 -10.53 1.32
C ALA A 103 6.44 -11.16 1.34
N LEU A 104 7.42 -10.53 2.02
CA LEU A 104 8.76 -11.08 2.23
C LEU A 104 8.75 -12.34 3.10
N PHE A 105 8.06 -12.32 4.24
CA PHE A 105 7.91 -13.50 5.09
C PHE A 105 7.26 -14.66 4.37
N TRP A 106 6.35 -14.35 3.45
CA TRP A 106 5.66 -15.34 2.66
C TRP A 106 6.44 -15.81 1.43
N THR A 107 7.62 -15.27 1.07
CA THR A 107 8.41 -15.75 -0.09
C THR A 107 9.38 -16.89 0.29
N GLU A 108 9.44 -17.98 -0.51
CA GLU A 108 10.23 -19.21 -0.21
C GLU A 108 11.69 -18.98 0.12
N PRO A 109 12.44 -18.09 -0.57
CA PRO A 109 13.85 -17.92 -0.25
C PRO A 109 14.09 -17.37 1.16
N VAL A 110 13.16 -16.59 1.73
CA VAL A 110 13.27 -16.05 3.09
C VAL A 110 12.89 -17.10 4.13
N LEU A 111 11.84 -17.89 3.86
CA LEU A 111 11.41 -18.97 4.75
C LEU A 111 12.51 -20.04 4.91
N ASN A 112 13.26 -20.34 3.85
CA ASN A 112 14.38 -21.28 3.87
C ASN A 112 15.65 -20.75 4.56
N TRP A 113 15.72 -19.45 4.87
CA TRP A 113 16.85 -18.85 5.60
C TRP A 113 16.60 -18.78 7.11
N VAL A 114 15.34 -18.92 7.53
CA VAL A 114 14.90 -18.76 8.92
C VAL A 114 14.51 -20.10 9.57
N GLY A 115 14.26 -21.15 8.78
CA GLY A 115 14.04 -22.53 9.23
C GLY A 115 15.17 -23.47 8.83
#